data_AF-A0A3M1YYT8-F1
#
_entry.id   AF-A0A3M1YYT8-F1
#
_cell.length_a   1.000
_cell.length_b   1.000
_cell.length_c   1.000
_cell.angle_alpha   90.00
_cell.angle_beta   90.00
_cell.angle_gamma   90.00
#
_symmetry.space_group_name_H-M   'P 1'
#
loop_
_entity.id
_entity.type
_entity.pdbx_description
1 polymer ?
#
loop_
_entity_poly.entity_id
_entity_poly.type
_entity_poly.pdbx_seq_one_letter_code
_entity_poly.pdbx_strand_id
1 'polypeptide(L)'
;MRQKVSFPVRVDAISTTPYLLIQNQFRMNKHYFMSKIYTLTTGVFALFLAVGLQAQTSFGAFVDNNWSNPSNWTNGLPAAGNDATIGGGLTAEINQTLLIDFQVTSYGNIAVNAAVTNQGTINNFFGSIQISGTGSLTNLGTMDNRGALTIAAGATFTQSEGATFQPDGSSNITNDGSLTIFGVFNLNGTLTNNGTISANATIPNQGTVQNNGTFDLNGGQFKNTHGGAVFTNATGAGFQIKPGANFTNYGTTTNDGTTTNNGTVDNFKYIINNGLLNNNNGGVLTTSFSVVNNGTFNNNNNAELNINFTDFDNYGTFNNNFQINNAGN
;
A
#
# COMPACT_ATOMS: atom_id res chain seq x y z
N MET A 1 -59.84 68.23 73.22
CA MET A 1 -58.47 68.80 73.12
C MET A 1 -57.46 67.69 73.20
N ARG A 2 -56.68 67.43 72.15
CA ARG A 2 -55.34 66.83 72.22
C ARG A 2 -54.59 67.19 70.93
N GLN A 3 -53.54 67.97 71.09
CA GLN A 3 -52.69 68.54 70.06
C GLN A 3 -51.95 67.44 69.29
N LYS A 4 -51.93 67.60 67.96
CA LYS A 4 -51.08 66.85 67.03
C LYS A 4 -49.76 67.61 66.94
N VAL A 5 -48.71 67.11 67.58
CA VAL A 5 -47.35 67.65 67.44
C VAL A 5 -46.69 66.92 66.28
N SER A 6 -46.30 67.69 65.26
CA SER A 6 -45.64 67.21 64.05
C SER A 6 -44.14 67.48 64.16
N PHE A 7 -43.31 66.47 63.92
CA PHE A 7 -41.87 66.63 63.70
C PHE A 7 -41.54 66.25 62.25
N PRO A 8 -40.83 67.10 61.49
CA PRO A 8 -40.46 66.81 60.11
C PRO A 8 -39.22 65.91 60.09
N VAL A 9 -39.31 64.76 59.41
CA VAL A 9 -38.12 64.00 59.01
C VAL A 9 -37.70 64.48 57.63
N ARG A 10 -36.54 65.13 57.60
CA ARG A 10 -35.83 65.56 56.39
C ARG A 10 -35.16 64.32 55.79
N VAL A 11 -35.58 63.92 54.58
CA VAL A 11 -34.86 62.92 53.78
C VAL A 11 -34.07 63.71 52.74
N ASP A 12 -32.78 63.93 53.02
CA ASP A 12 -31.87 64.52 52.05
C ASP A 12 -31.70 63.54 50.87
N ALA A 13 -31.87 64.05 49.64
CA ALA A 13 -31.75 63.27 48.42
C ALA A 13 -30.32 62.76 48.24
N ILE A 14 -30.13 61.45 48.18
CA ILE A 14 -28.86 60.83 47.82
C ILE A 14 -28.60 61.10 46.33
N SER A 15 -27.52 61.83 46.06
CA SER A 15 -27.01 62.14 44.73
C SER A 15 -26.76 60.87 43.89
N THR A 16 -27.42 60.76 42.73
CA THR A 16 -27.32 59.61 41.79
C THR A 16 -26.11 59.67 40.85
N THR A 17 -25.21 60.63 41.03
CA THR A 17 -24.06 60.85 40.14
C THR A 17 -22.97 59.77 40.11
N PRO A 18 -22.68 58.94 41.15
CA PRO A 18 -21.64 57.92 41.00
C PRO A 18 -22.09 56.71 40.17
N TYR A 19 -23.40 56.49 39.99
CA TYR A 19 -23.91 55.33 39.26
C TYR A 19 -23.79 55.47 37.74
N LEU A 20 -23.93 56.69 37.20
CA LEU A 20 -23.83 56.92 35.75
C LEU A 20 -22.38 56.83 35.23
N LEU A 21 -21.39 57.21 36.04
CA LEU A 21 -19.98 57.17 35.63
C LEU A 21 -19.45 55.74 35.52
N ILE A 22 -19.86 54.86 36.45
CA ILE A 22 -19.44 53.44 36.48
C ILE A 22 -20.08 52.66 35.32
N GLN A 23 -21.34 52.93 34.98
CA GLN A 23 -21.99 52.24 33.85
C GLN A 23 -21.41 52.62 32.48
N ASN A 24 -21.01 53.88 32.27
CA ASN A 24 -20.40 54.31 31.01
C ASN A 24 -18.96 53.78 30.84
N GLN A 25 -18.18 53.68 31.92
CA GLN A 25 -16.85 53.06 31.91
C GLN A 25 -16.91 51.55 31.62
N PHE A 26 -17.90 50.83 32.14
CA PHE A 26 -18.11 49.41 31.82
C PHE A 26 -18.59 49.17 30.37
N ARG A 27 -19.41 50.07 29.81
CA ARG A 27 -19.88 49.96 28.41
C ARG A 27 -18.77 50.26 27.39
N MET A 28 -17.91 51.25 27.63
CA MET A 28 -16.79 51.53 26.71
C MET A 28 -15.73 50.42 26.71
N ASN A 29 -15.42 49.82 27.87
CA ASN A 29 -14.49 48.69 27.93
C ASN A 29 -15.04 47.43 27.25
N LYS A 30 -16.34 47.14 27.32
CA LYS A 30 -16.94 46.01 26.59
C LYS A 30 -16.84 46.16 25.08
N HIS A 31 -17.05 47.37 24.53
CA HIS A 31 -16.92 47.60 23.09
C HIS A 31 -15.47 47.58 22.60
N TYR A 32 -14.52 48.11 23.38
CA TYR A 32 -13.08 48.02 23.04
C TYR A 32 -12.54 46.59 23.14
N PHE A 33 -13.00 45.80 24.12
CA PHE A 33 -12.60 44.41 24.30
C PHE A 33 -13.24 43.50 23.24
N MET A 34 -14.51 43.70 22.90
CA MET A 34 -15.17 42.96 21.82
C MET A 34 -14.60 43.30 20.45
N SER A 35 -14.34 44.58 20.14
CA SER A 35 -13.71 44.99 18.87
C SER A 35 -12.35 44.30 18.64
N LYS A 36 -11.49 44.24 19.66
CA LYS A 36 -10.19 43.53 19.55
C LYS A 36 -10.34 42.00 19.45
N ILE A 37 -11.35 41.41 20.09
CA ILE A 37 -11.63 39.97 19.97
C ILE A 37 -12.16 39.64 18.57
N TYR A 38 -13.03 40.46 17.97
CA TYR A 38 -13.54 40.21 16.63
C TYR A 38 -12.44 40.33 15.56
N THR A 39 -11.52 41.31 15.65
CA THR A 39 -10.43 41.45 14.68
C THR A 39 -9.33 40.41 14.86
N LEU A 40 -9.08 39.95 16.09
CA LEU A 40 -8.12 38.87 16.35
C LEU A 40 -8.69 37.50 15.96
N THR A 41 -9.99 37.27 16.16
CA THR A 41 -10.64 36.02 15.73
C THR A 41 -10.78 35.93 14.21
N THR A 42 -11.11 37.00 13.47
CA THR A 42 -11.10 36.95 12.00
C THR A 42 -9.69 36.89 11.41
N GLY A 43 -8.71 37.54 12.03
CA GLY A 43 -7.30 37.45 11.60
C GLY A 43 -6.68 36.06 11.86
N VAL A 44 -7.01 35.43 12.98
CA VAL A 44 -6.55 34.07 13.31
C VAL A 44 -7.31 33.02 12.49
N PHE A 45 -8.61 33.20 12.21
CA PHE A 45 -9.36 32.32 11.32
C PHE A 45 -8.88 32.39 9.86
N ALA A 46 -8.45 33.57 9.39
CA ALA A 46 -7.80 33.71 8.08
C ALA A 46 -6.39 33.12 8.04
N LEU A 47 -5.62 33.19 9.14
CA LEU A 47 -4.31 32.54 9.25
C LEU A 47 -4.41 31.00 9.30
N PHE A 48 -5.49 30.44 9.87
CA PHE A 48 -5.75 29.00 9.86
C PHE A 48 -6.41 28.49 8.56
N LEU A 49 -6.92 29.36 7.69
CA LEU A 49 -7.32 29.02 6.32
C LEU A 49 -6.15 29.08 5.32
N ALA A 50 -4.99 29.56 5.75
CA ALA A 50 -3.75 29.60 4.96
C ALA A 50 -2.86 28.36 5.15
N VAL A 51 -3.41 27.26 5.69
CA VAL A 51 -2.79 25.94 5.52
C VAL A 51 -2.95 25.52 4.06
N GLY A 52 -1.98 25.97 3.26
CA GLY A 52 -1.72 25.59 1.87
C GLY A 52 -2.93 25.09 1.08
N LEU A 53 -3.60 25.99 0.36
CA LEU A 53 -4.17 25.61 -0.93
C LEU A 53 -2.98 25.17 -1.80
N GLN A 54 -2.56 23.90 -1.67
CA GLN A 54 -1.71 23.26 -2.67
C GLN A 54 -2.48 23.46 -3.97
N ALA A 55 -1.87 24.16 -4.92
CA ALA A 55 -2.51 24.28 -6.22
C ALA A 55 -2.66 22.83 -6.74
N GLN A 56 -3.84 22.46 -7.20
CA GLN A 56 -4.02 21.17 -7.86
C GLN A 56 -4.19 21.44 -9.34
N THR A 57 -3.58 20.60 -10.15
CA THR A 57 -3.73 20.63 -11.60
C THR A 57 -4.42 19.35 -12.06
N SER A 58 -5.44 19.51 -12.89
CA SER A 58 -6.22 18.38 -13.41
C SER A 58 -5.84 18.10 -14.85
N PHE A 59 -5.57 16.83 -15.14
CA PHE A 59 -5.36 16.36 -16.50
C PHE A 59 -6.71 16.32 -17.22
N GLY A 60 -6.80 16.96 -18.38
CA GLY A 60 -8.01 17.00 -19.20
C GLY A 60 -7.84 16.43 -20.61
N ALA A 61 -6.62 16.03 -20.99
CA ALA A 61 -6.30 15.59 -22.36
C ALA A 61 -6.82 16.56 -23.45
N PHE A 62 -6.74 17.88 -23.18
CA PHE A 62 -7.39 18.89 -24.01
C PHE A 62 -6.82 18.99 -25.43
N VAL A 63 -5.54 18.62 -25.59
CA VAL A 63 -4.83 18.62 -26.87
C VAL A 63 -4.48 17.20 -27.30
N ASP A 64 -3.91 16.42 -26.39
CA ASP A 64 -3.46 15.05 -26.59
C ASP A 64 -3.38 14.32 -25.22
N ASN A 65 -2.86 13.09 -25.20
CA ASN A 65 -2.69 12.32 -23.97
C ASN A 65 -1.33 12.55 -23.28
N ASN A 66 -0.44 13.39 -23.83
CA ASN A 66 0.92 13.52 -23.33
C ASN A 66 0.94 14.25 -21.98
N TRP A 67 1.44 13.57 -20.94
CA TRP A 67 1.64 14.12 -19.60
C TRP A 67 2.45 15.43 -19.64
N SER A 68 3.47 15.49 -20.49
CA SER A 68 4.42 16.60 -20.52
C SER A 68 3.95 17.82 -21.30
N ASN A 69 2.76 17.79 -21.91
CA ASN A 69 2.17 18.94 -22.59
C ASN A 69 1.40 19.81 -21.56
N PRO A 70 1.87 21.03 -21.22
CA PRO A 70 1.21 21.87 -20.23
C PRO A 70 -0.24 22.24 -20.60
N SER A 71 -0.57 22.21 -21.88
CA SER A 71 -1.91 22.53 -22.38
C SER A 71 -2.95 21.46 -22.04
N ASN A 72 -2.52 20.26 -21.62
CA ASN A 72 -3.43 19.22 -21.15
C ASN A 72 -3.80 19.38 -19.66
N TRP A 73 -3.23 20.35 -18.97
CA TRP A 73 -3.37 20.54 -17.54
C TRP A 73 -4.06 21.87 -17.23
N THR A 74 -5.05 21.83 -16.34
CA THR A 74 -5.85 23.03 -16.00
C THR A 74 -5.05 24.13 -15.29
N ASN A 75 -3.95 23.76 -14.61
CA ASN A 75 -3.11 24.70 -13.88
C ASN A 75 -1.61 24.42 -14.11
N GLY A 76 -1.24 24.23 -15.38
CA GLY A 76 0.13 23.92 -15.78
C GLY A 76 0.59 22.53 -15.33
N LEU A 77 1.85 22.20 -15.65
CA LEU A 77 2.41 20.88 -15.35
C LEU A 77 2.45 20.60 -13.84
N PRO A 78 2.20 19.34 -13.42
CA PRO A 78 2.40 18.93 -12.05
C PRO A 78 3.85 19.11 -11.59
N ALA A 79 4.01 19.50 -10.33
CA ALA A 79 5.30 19.68 -9.66
C ALA A 79 5.09 19.69 -8.14
N ALA A 80 6.16 19.69 -7.35
CA ALA A 80 6.06 19.90 -5.91
C ALA A 80 5.26 21.20 -5.59
N GLY A 81 4.16 21.08 -4.86
CA GLY A 81 3.24 22.18 -4.59
C GLY A 81 2.11 22.38 -5.62
N ASN A 82 2.14 21.64 -6.73
CA ASN A 82 1.13 21.60 -7.79
C ASN A 82 0.73 20.15 -8.10
N ASP A 83 -0.06 19.53 -7.21
CA ASP A 83 -0.37 18.09 -7.29
C ASP A 83 -1.22 17.73 -8.52
N ALA A 84 -1.00 16.52 -9.05
CA ALA A 84 -1.68 16.02 -10.24
C ALA A 84 -2.98 15.29 -9.88
N THR A 85 -4.05 15.60 -10.60
CA THR A 85 -5.29 14.79 -10.60
C THR A 85 -5.63 14.32 -12.01
N ILE A 86 -5.83 13.02 -12.21
CA ILE A 86 -6.30 12.44 -13.48
C ILE A 86 -7.73 11.95 -13.29
N GLY A 87 -8.65 12.54 -14.06
CA GLY A 87 -10.06 12.15 -14.06
C GLY A 87 -10.30 10.75 -14.64
N GLY A 88 -11.42 10.13 -14.24
CA GLY A 88 -11.83 8.84 -14.79
C GLY A 88 -12.09 8.89 -16.30
N GLY A 89 -11.73 7.80 -17.00
CA GLY A 89 -11.87 7.69 -18.45
C GLY A 89 -10.79 8.42 -19.27
N LEU A 90 -9.88 9.13 -18.62
CA LEU A 90 -8.72 9.76 -19.27
C LEU A 90 -7.50 8.85 -19.21
N THR A 91 -6.61 8.99 -20.20
CA THR A 91 -5.29 8.35 -20.22
C THR A 91 -4.21 9.41 -20.25
N ALA A 92 -3.36 9.45 -19.23
CA ALA A 92 -2.16 10.28 -19.22
C ALA A 92 -0.94 9.42 -19.62
N GLU A 93 -0.29 9.79 -20.72
CA GLU A 93 0.88 9.09 -21.28
C GLU A 93 2.18 9.78 -20.86
N ILE A 94 3.02 9.07 -20.12
CA ILE A 94 4.36 9.51 -19.75
C ILE A 94 5.34 8.96 -20.79
N ASN A 95 5.60 9.78 -21.81
CA ASN A 95 6.43 9.44 -22.98
C ASN A 95 7.90 9.91 -22.85
N GLN A 96 8.27 10.48 -21.72
CA GLN A 96 9.62 10.94 -21.39
C GLN A 96 9.93 10.68 -19.92
N THR A 97 11.21 10.72 -19.55
CA THR A 97 11.62 10.52 -18.15
C THR A 97 10.90 11.50 -17.22
N LEU A 98 10.31 10.98 -16.15
CA LEU A 98 9.57 11.78 -15.16
C LEU A 98 10.00 11.42 -13.73
N LEU A 99 10.31 12.46 -12.95
CA LEU A 99 10.40 12.39 -11.50
C LEU A 99 9.06 12.86 -10.92
N ILE A 100 8.43 12.02 -10.12
CA ILE A 100 7.25 12.37 -9.33
C ILE A 100 7.73 12.58 -7.90
N ASP A 101 7.94 13.83 -7.49
CA ASP A 101 8.24 14.25 -6.12
C ASP A 101 7.05 14.99 -5.47
N PHE A 102 5.86 14.81 -6.05
CA PHE A 102 4.58 15.40 -5.68
C PHE A 102 3.50 14.32 -5.54
N GLN A 103 2.25 14.70 -5.22
CA GLN A 103 1.14 13.75 -5.21
C GLN A 103 0.52 13.60 -6.60
N VAL A 104 0.30 12.34 -7.00
CA VAL A 104 -0.53 11.98 -8.16
C VAL A 104 -1.74 11.24 -7.65
N THR A 105 -2.92 11.78 -7.92
CA THR A 105 -4.20 11.10 -7.69
C THR A 105 -4.81 10.73 -9.04
N SER A 106 -5.00 9.43 -9.29
CA SER A 106 -5.56 8.93 -10.54
C SER A 106 -6.85 8.15 -10.32
N TYR A 107 -7.86 8.57 -11.06
CA TYR A 107 -9.09 7.81 -11.30
C TYR A 107 -9.14 7.24 -12.73
N GLY A 108 -8.20 7.65 -13.59
CA GLY A 108 -8.04 7.20 -14.98
C GLY A 108 -6.77 6.39 -15.21
N ASN A 109 -6.37 6.22 -16.46
CA ASN A 109 -5.24 5.40 -16.86
C ASN A 109 -3.93 6.23 -16.86
N ILE A 110 -2.85 5.65 -16.36
CA ILE A 110 -1.48 6.17 -16.51
C ILE A 110 -0.71 5.17 -17.38
N ALA A 111 -0.31 5.60 -18.56
CA ALA A 111 0.55 4.83 -19.45
C ALA A 111 2.00 5.28 -19.26
N VAL A 112 2.84 4.38 -18.74
CA VAL A 112 4.27 4.61 -18.50
C VAL A 112 5.05 4.04 -19.67
N ASN A 113 5.43 4.91 -20.61
CA ASN A 113 6.18 4.55 -21.83
C ASN A 113 7.68 4.86 -21.78
N ALA A 114 8.08 5.60 -20.75
CA ALA A 114 9.46 5.96 -20.45
C ALA A 114 9.77 5.70 -18.96
N ALA A 115 10.97 6.06 -18.52
CA ALA A 115 11.39 5.86 -17.14
C ALA A 115 10.67 6.82 -16.17
N VAL A 116 10.03 6.28 -15.13
CA VAL A 116 9.37 7.03 -14.07
C VAL A 116 9.98 6.69 -12.73
N THR A 117 10.32 7.70 -11.96
CA THR A 117 10.76 7.56 -10.56
C THR A 117 9.75 8.23 -9.66
N ASN A 118 9.08 7.48 -8.80
CA ASN A 118 8.20 8.02 -7.78
C ASN A 118 8.97 8.22 -6.48
N GLN A 119 9.22 9.46 -6.08
CA GLN A 119 9.67 9.86 -4.73
C GLN A 119 8.53 10.44 -3.88
N GLY A 120 7.41 10.81 -4.51
CA GLY A 120 6.22 11.34 -3.87
C GLY A 120 5.20 10.25 -3.53
N THR A 121 3.92 10.56 -3.79
CA THR A 121 2.80 9.66 -3.53
C THR A 121 1.98 9.45 -4.79
N ILE A 122 1.76 8.19 -5.18
CA ILE A 122 0.84 7.83 -6.27
C ILE A 122 -0.37 7.10 -5.67
N ASN A 123 -1.55 7.68 -5.81
CA ASN A 123 -2.83 7.08 -5.45
C ASN A 123 -3.57 6.70 -6.75
N ASN A 124 -3.61 5.42 -7.08
CA ASN A 124 -4.40 4.90 -8.21
C ASN A 124 -5.66 4.22 -7.67
N PHE A 125 -6.79 4.93 -7.65
CA PHE A 125 -8.02 4.47 -7.00
C PHE A 125 -8.79 3.44 -7.84
N PHE A 126 -9.18 3.79 -9.07
CA PHE A 126 -9.97 2.91 -9.96
C PHE A 126 -9.35 2.77 -11.35
N GLY A 127 -8.30 3.53 -11.61
CA GLY A 127 -7.60 3.55 -12.88
C GLY A 127 -6.71 2.34 -13.12
N SER A 128 -5.87 2.43 -14.14
CA SER A 128 -4.79 1.47 -14.35
C SER A 128 -3.46 2.17 -14.50
N ILE A 129 -2.41 1.63 -13.89
CA ILE A 129 -1.04 1.95 -14.25
C ILE A 129 -0.56 0.86 -15.21
N GLN A 130 -0.18 1.26 -16.42
CA GLN A 130 0.30 0.35 -17.47
C GLN A 130 1.73 0.73 -17.82
N ILE A 131 2.69 -0.11 -17.46
CA ILE A 131 4.09 0.05 -17.83
C ILE A 131 4.31 -0.72 -19.12
N SER A 132 4.55 0.00 -20.22
CA SER A 132 4.74 -0.62 -21.53
C SER A 132 6.12 -1.27 -21.64
N GLY A 133 6.35 -2.08 -22.67
CA GLY A 133 7.56 -2.88 -22.82
C GLY A 133 8.88 -2.11 -22.89
N THR A 134 8.82 -0.78 -23.09
CA THR A 134 9.98 0.14 -23.03
C THR A 134 9.99 1.01 -21.79
N GLY A 135 8.91 1.00 -21.01
CA GLY A 135 8.74 1.78 -19.79
C GLY A 135 9.39 1.13 -18.57
N SER A 136 9.68 1.96 -17.58
CA SER A 136 10.08 1.50 -16.26
C SER A 136 9.47 2.39 -15.18
N LEU A 137 9.12 1.79 -14.05
CA LEU A 137 8.63 2.53 -12.89
C LEU A 137 9.39 2.07 -11.64
N THR A 138 10.11 3.01 -11.03
CA THR A 138 10.81 2.80 -9.77
C THR A 138 10.07 3.56 -8.68
N ASN A 139 9.55 2.84 -7.68
CA ASN A 139 8.94 3.42 -6.51
C ASN A 139 9.97 3.58 -5.39
N LEU A 140 10.29 4.82 -5.05
CA LEU A 140 11.08 5.25 -3.90
C LEU A 140 10.20 5.85 -2.78
N GLY A 141 8.96 6.21 -3.09
CA GLY A 141 8.00 6.83 -2.18
C GLY A 141 6.85 5.91 -1.79
N THR A 142 5.62 6.44 -1.83
CA THR A 142 4.40 5.70 -1.49
C THR A 142 3.56 5.47 -2.74
N MET A 143 3.03 4.25 -2.87
CA MET A 143 2.06 3.90 -3.89
C MET A 143 0.86 3.18 -3.27
N ASP A 144 -0.31 3.83 -3.30
CA ASP A 144 -1.59 3.19 -3.02
C ASP A 144 -2.26 2.83 -4.35
N ASN A 145 -2.04 1.60 -4.81
CA ASN A 145 -2.58 1.11 -6.07
C ASN A 145 -3.79 0.20 -5.80
N ARG A 146 -4.99 0.77 -5.81
CA ARG A 146 -6.27 0.05 -5.70
C ARG A 146 -6.82 -0.38 -7.07
N GLY A 147 -6.39 0.30 -8.13
CA GLY A 147 -6.67 -0.06 -9.52
C GLY A 147 -5.77 -1.17 -10.08
N ALA A 148 -5.82 -1.36 -11.39
CA ALA A 148 -4.97 -2.35 -12.07
C ALA A 148 -3.52 -1.87 -12.19
N LEU A 149 -2.56 -2.77 -12.03
CA LEU A 149 -1.15 -2.55 -12.38
C LEU A 149 -0.72 -3.60 -13.40
N THR A 150 -0.31 -3.17 -14.58
CA THR A 150 0.19 -4.05 -15.64
C THR A 150 1.64 -3.72 -15.94
N ILE A 151 2.51 -4.72 -15.84
CA ILE A 151 3.93 -4.65 -16.19
C ILE A 151 4.10 -5.48 -17.46
N ALA A 152 4.13 -4.85 -18.63
CA ALA A 152 4.20 -5.56 -19.90
C ALA A 152 5.53 -6.30 -20.08
N ALA A 153 5.57 -7.24 -21.03
CA ALA A 153 6.82 -7.90 -21.41
C ALA A 153 7.88 -6.86 -21.83
N GLY A 154 9.09 -6.98 -21.27
CA GLY A 154 10.18 -6.00 -21.43
C GLY A 154 10.16 -4.84 -20.44
N ALA A 155 9.02 -4.59 -19.79
CA ALA A 155 8.87 -3.54 -18.79
C ALA A 155 9.48 -3.93 -17.43
N THR A 156 9.74 -2.93 -16.60
CA THR A 156 10.25 -3.14 -15.24
C THR A 156 9.46 -2.32 -14.20
N PHE A 157 9.09 -2.97 -13.10
CA PHE A 157 8.65 -2.28 -11.89
C PHE A 157 9.57 -2.65 -10.73
N THR A 158 10.12 -1.63 -10.07
CA THR A 158 10.99 -1.79 -8.90
C THR A 158 10.37 -1.11 -7.70
N GLN A 159 10.07 -1.91 -6.67
CA GLN A 159 9.69 -1.43 -5.35
C GLN A 159 10.94 -1.33 -4.48
N SER A 160 11.50 -0.14 -4.32
CA SER A 160 12.78 0.06 -3.64
C SER A 160 12.69 -0.09 -2.12
N GLU A 161 13.84 -0.29 -1.48
CA GLU A 161 13.96 -0.28 -0.03
C GLU A 161 13.44 1.04 0.56
N GLY A 162 12.76 0.98 1.70
CA GLY A 162 12.14 2.14 2.35
C GLY A 162 10.84 2.64 1.69
N ALA A 163 10.57 2.25 0.45
CA ALA A 163 9.32 2.60 -0.25
C ALA A 163 8.17 1.68 0.16
N THR A 164 6.93 2.16 -0.01
CA THR A 164 5.72 1.38 0.28
C THR A 164 4.84 1.19 -0.94
N PHE A 165 4.37 -0.04 -1.14
CA PHE A 165 3.29 -0.40 -2.06
C PHE A 165 2.16 -1.02 -1.26
N GLN A 166 1.05 -0.29 -1.15
CA GLN A 166 -0.08 -0.64 -0.30
C GLN A 166 -1.38 -0.54 -1.10
N PRO A 167 -1.89 -1.62 -1.69
CA PRO A 167 -3.23 -1.62 -2.24
C PRO A 167 -4.24 -1.67 -1.10
N ASP A 168 -4.96 -0.58 -0.80
CA ASP A 168 -6.14 -0.63 0.09
C ASP A 168 -7.35 -1.16 -0.71
N GLY A 169 -7.34 -2.48 -0.97
CA GLY A 169 -8.39 -3.18 -1.72
C GLY A 169 -7.88 -4.31 -2.62
N SER A 170 -8.76 -4.80 -3.49
CA SER A 170 -8.51 -5.89 -4.43
C SER A 170 -7.82 -5.40 -5.72
N SER A 171 -6.58 -4.94 -5.61
CA SER A 171 -5.81 -4.58 -6.80
C SER A 171 -5.52 -5.80 -7.66
N ASN A 172 -5.57 -5.63 -8.98
CA ASN A 172 -5.21 -6.66 -9.94
C ASN A 172 -3.85 -6.31 -10.55
N ILE A 173 -2.85 -7.12 -10.23
CA ILE A 173 -1.49 -6.96 -10.73
C ILE A 173 -1.22 -8.04 -11.77
N THR A 174 -0.81 -7.64 -12.96
CA THR A 174 -0.35 -8.54 -14.03
C THR A 174 1.09 -8.22 -14.34
N ASN A 175 1.98 -9.19 -14.14
CA ASN A 175 3.40 -9.07 -14.46
C ASN A 175 3.77 -9.99 -15.62
N ASP A 176 3.92 -9.42 -16.81
CA ASP A 176 4.51 -10.08 -17.98
C ASP A 176 6.00 -9.72 -18.15
N GLY A 177 6.48 -8.70 -17.42
CA GLY A 177 7.86 -8.22 -17.43
C GLY A 177 8.64 -8.62 -16.17
N SER A 178 9.34 -7.66 -15.58
CA SER A 178 10.12 -7.85 -14.35
C SER A 178 9.57 -7.04 -13.18
N LEU A 179 9.27 -7.72 -12.08
CA LEU A 179 8.86 -7.17 -10.80
C LEU A 179 9.96 -7.42 -9.76
N THR A 180 10.63 -6.37 -9.29
CA THR A 180 11.65 -6.47 -8.24
C THR A 180 11.21 -5.78 -6.96
N ILE A 181 11.33 -6.46 -5.83
CA ILE A 181 10.79 -6.00 -4.53
C ILE A 181 11.90 -6.00 -3.48
N PHE A 182 12.30 -4.80 -3.06
CA PHE A 182 13.23 -4.53 -1.94
C PHE A 182 12.53 -3.84 -0.76
N GLY A 183 11.39 -3.18 -1.00
CA GLY A 183 10.57 -2.52 0.02
C GLY A 183 9.32 -3.28 0.42
N VAL A 184 8.43 -2.61 1.17
CA VAL A 184 7.13 -3.16 1.56
C VAL A 184 6.25 -3.32 0.33
N PHE A 185 5.72 -4.52 0.13
CA PHE A 185 4.83 -4.84 -0.99
C PHE A 185 3.68 -5.72 -0.52
N ASN A 186 2.55 -5.08 -0.19
CA ASN A 186 1.38 -5.78 0.33
C ASN A 186 0.51 -6.29 -0.82
N LEU A 187 0.11 -7.56 -0.76
CA LEU A 187 -0.74 -8.19 -1.77
C LEU A 187 -2.12 -8.49 -1.19
N ASN A 188 -3.07 -7.61 -1.46
CA ASN A 188 -4.44 -7.72 -0.96
C ASN A 188 -5.46 -8.19 -2.02
N GLY A 189 -5.07 -8.20 -3.30
CA GLY A 189 -5.90 -8.62 -4.42
C GLY A 189 -5.30 -9.79 -5.20
N THR A 190 -5.37 -9.74 -6.53
CA THR A 190 -4.86 -10.79 -7.40
C THR A 190 -3.52 -10.37 -7.99
N LEU A 191 -2.55 -11.28 -7.97
CA LEU A 191 -1.30 -11.16 -8.71
C LEU A 191 -1.20 -12.33 -9.71
N THR A 192 -1.12 -12.01 -10.99
CA THR A 192 -0.76 -12.98 -12.05
C THR A 192 0.64 -12.67 -12.54
N ASN A 193 1.55 -13.62 -12.37
CA ASN A 193 2.92 -13.52 -12.85
C ASN A 193 3.15 -14.41 -14.05
N ASN A 194 3.31 -13.83 -15.24
CA ASN A 194 3.76 -14.52 -16.45
C ASN A 194 5.25 -14.26 -16.75
N GLY A 195 5.84 -13.23 -16.14
CA GLY A 195 7.24 -12.86 -16.25
C GLY A 195 8.08 -13.32 -15.07
N THR A 196 8.90 -12.41 -14.54
CA THR A 196 9.82 -12.68 -13.42
C THR A 196 9.47 -11.83 -12.21
N ILE A 197 9.38 -12.46 -11.04
CA ILE A 197 9.35 -11.80 -9.74
C ILE A 197 10.65 -12.10 -9.00
N SER A 198 11.30 -11.05 -8.51
CA SER A 198 12.48 -11.10 -7.64
C SER A 198 12.15 -10.42 -6.31
N ALA A 199 11.94 -11.23 -5.26
CA ALA A 199 11.54 -10.75 -3.95
C ALA A 199 12.69 -10.83 -2.94
N ASN A 200 13.18 -9.66 -2.53
CA ASN A 200 14.24 -9.49 -1.53
C ASN A 200 13.66 -9.02 -0.18
N ALA A 201 12.38 -8.67 -0.13
CA ALA A 201 11.67 -8.21 1.06
C ALA A 201 10.49 -9.13 1.42
N THR A 202 9.75 -8.74 2.46
CA THR A 202 8.54 -9.47 2.90
C THR A 202 7.34 -9.07 2.04
N ILE A 203 6.63 -10.07 1.53
CA ILE A 203 5.40 -9.96 0.75
C ILE A 203 4.30 -10.72 1.51
N PRO A 204 3.44 -10.03 2.27
CA PRO A 204 2.24 -10.64 2.82
C PRO A 204 1.17 -10.74 1.71
N ASN A 205 0.80 -11.97 1.40
CA ASN A 205 -0.31 -12.31 0.52
C ASN A 205 -1.58 -12.60 1.34
N GLN A 206 -2.58 -11.75 1.15
CA GLN A 206 -3.94 -11.90 1.67
C GLN A 206 -4.94 -12.29 0.57
N GLY A 207 -4.50 -12.31 -0.69
CA GLY A 207 -5.33 -12.58 -1.85
C GLY A 207 -4.92 -13.83 -2.62
N THR A 208 -4.94 -13.74 -3.95
CA THR A 208 -4.63 -14.86 -4.85
C THR A 208 -3.39 -14.54 -5.67
N VAL A 209 -2.40 -15.43 -5.65
CA VAL A 209 -1.21 -15.34 -6.48
C VAL A 209 -1.17 -16.54 -7.43
N GLN A 210 -1.16 -16.26 -8.73
CA GLN A 210 -0.98 -17.23 -9.80
C GLN A 210 0.39 -17.00 -10.43
N ASN A 211 1.33 -17.91 -10.20
CA ASN A 211 2.64 -17.89 -10.82
C ASN A 211 2.66 -18.80 -12.06
N ASN A 212 2.74 -18.20 -13.24
CA ASN A 212 2.93 -18.87 -14.53
C ASN A 212 4.37 -18.74 -15.06
N GLY A 213 5.18 -17.83 -14.48
CA GLY A 213 6.56 -17.57 -14.86
C GLY A 213 7.58 -17.98 -13.78
N THR A 214 8.54 -17.10 -13.49
CA THR A 214 9.55 -17.31 -12.44
C THR A 214 9.23 -16.45 -11.22
N PHE A 215 9.27 -17.06 -10.03
CA PHE A 215 9.18 -16.35 -8.76
C PHE A 215 10.34 -16.78 -7.85
N ASP A 216 11.30 -15.87 -7.68
CA ASP A 216 12.47 -16.05 -6.83
C ASP A 216 12.33 -15.28 -5.51
N LEU A 217 12.42 -15.99 -4.39
CA LEU A 217 12.65 -15.40 -3.06
C LEU A 217 14.16 -15.32 -2.81
N ASN A 218 14.73 -14.11 -2.93
CA ASN A 218 16.15 -13.79 -2.85
C ASN A 218 16.56 -13.31 -1.44
N GLY A 219 16.10 -14.00 -0.40
CA GLY A 219 16.30 -13.61 1.01
C GLY A 219 15.10 -12.88 1.64
N GLY A 220 14.08 -12.57 0.85
CA GLY A 220 12.79 -12.07 1.33
C GLY A 220 11.92 -13.15 1.97
N GLN A 221 10.72 -12.76 2.41
CA GLN A 221 9.67 -13.67 2.88
C GLN A 221 8.45 -13.57 1.99
N PHE A 222 7.89 -14.69 1.55
CA PHE A 222 6.53 -14.74 1.00
C PHE A 222 5.61 -15.40 2.02
N LYS A 223 4.51 -14.74 2.38
CA LYS A 223 3.63 -15.21 3.45
C LYS A 223 2.17 -15.23 2.98
N ASN A 224 1.60 -16.41 2.79
CA ASN A 224 0.15 -16.55 2.70
C ASN A 224 -0.41 -16.36 4.12
N THR A 225 -1.05 -15.22 4.41
CA THR A 225 -1.24 -14.75 5.79
C THR A 225 -2.41 -15.38 6.53
N HIS A 226 -3.42 -15.91 5.82
CA HIS A 226 -4.59 -16.52 6.42
C HIS A 226 -5.18 -17.64 5.55
N GLY A 227 -6.16 -18.35 6.09
CA GLY A 227 -6.76 -19.54 5.45
C GLY A 227 -7.42 -19.32 4.08
N GLY A 228 -7.66 -18.07 3.68
CA GLY A 228 -8.24 -17.70 2.38
C GLY A 228 -7.21 -17.23 1.36
N ALA A 229 -5.96 -17.00 1.76
CA ALA A 229 -4.89 -16.67 0.82
C ALA A 229 -4.52 -17.90 -0.02
N VAL A 230 -4.31 -17.69 -1.31
CA VAL A 230 -4.01 -18.76 -2.28
C VAL A 230 -2.72 -18.43 -3.03
N PHE A 231 -1.86 -19.43 -3.16
CA PHE A 231 -0.71 -19.40 -4.05
C PHE A 231 -0.74 -20.63 -4.96
N THR A 232 -0.67 -20.40 -6.28
CA THR A 232 -0.58 -21.46 -7.27
C THR A 232 0.67 -21.26 -8.11
N ASN A 233 1.55 -22.26 -8.12
CA ASN A 233 2.67 -22.35 -9.05
C ASN A 233 2.28 -23.26 -10.21
N ALA A 234 1.96 -22.67 -11.36
CA ALA A 234 1.38 -23.36 -12.51
C ALA A 234 2.33 -24.35 -13.18
N THR A 235 1.78 -25.23 -14.01
CA THR A 235 2.58 -26.11 -14.89
C THR A 235 3.57 -25.29 -15.72
N GLY A 236 4.83 -25.70 -15.73
CA GLY A 236 5.93 -25.00 -16.42
C GLY A 236 6.52 -23.80 -15.66
N ALA A 237 5.88 -23.34 -14.58
CA ALA A 237 6.36 -22.24 -13.75
C ALA A 237 7.40 -22.70 -12.72
N GLY A 238 8.25 -21.76 -12.30
CA GLY A 238 9.30 -21.97 -11.30
C GLY A 238 9.08 -21.12 -10.06
N PHE A 239 9.09 -21.74 -8.88
CA PHE A 239 9.11 -21.07 -7.58
C PHE A 239 10.38 -21.46 -6.82
N GLN A 240 11.27 -20.48 -6.57
CA GLN A 240 12.55 -20.71 -5.93
C GLN A 240 12.61 -20.02 -4.58
N ILE A 241 12.85 -20.80 -3.53
CA ILE A 241 13.09 -20.32 -2.17
C ILE A 241 14.60 -20.45 -1.96
N LYS A 242 15.33 -19.35 -2.13
CA LYS A 242 16.80 -19.37 -2.07
C LYS A 242 17.29 -19.38 -0.62
N PRO A 243 18.58 -19.67 -0.37
CA PRO A 243 19.14 -19.66 0.99
C PRO A 243 18.86 -18.32 1.70
N GLY A 244 18.44 -18.40 2.96
CA GLY A 244 18.06 -17.24 3.77
C GLY A 244 16.65 -16.69 3.50
N ALA A 245 15.94 -17.18 2.48
CA ALA A 245 14.55 -16.82 2.22
C ALA A 245 13.57 -17.71 2.98
N ASN A 246 12.38 -17.19 3.24
CA ASN A 246 11.32 -17.90 3.95
C ASN A 246 10.01 -17.91 3.14
N PHE A 247 9.36 -19.06 3.07
CA PHE A 247 7.99 -19.19 2.63
C PHE A 247 7.12 -19.67 3.79
N THR A 248 6.09 -18.90 4.15
CA THR A 248 5.18 -19.26 5.22
C THR A 248 3.76 -19.38 4.69
N ASN A 249 3.15 -20.56 4.88
CA ASN A 249 1.82 -20.86 4.36
C ASN A 249 0.80 -21.05 5.48
N TYR A 250 -0.06 -20.04 5.71
CA TYR A 250 -1.30 -20.19 6.49
C TYR A 250 -2.54 -20.40 5.59
N GLY A 251 -2.35 -20.48 4.27
CA GLY A 251 -3.40 -20.55 3.26
C GLY A 251 -3.40 -21.86 2.48
N THR A 252 -3.75 -21.79 1.20
CA THR A 252 -3.66 -22.94 0.29
C THR A 252 -2.54 -22.70 -0.72
N THR A 253 -1.64 -23.66 -0.84
CA THR A 253 -0.56 -23.65 -1.81
C THR A 253 -0.68 -24.83 -2.74
N THR A 254 -0.78 -24.59 -4.04
CA THR A 254 -0.77 -25.62 -5.08
C THR A 254 0.47 -25.48 -5.94
N ASN A 255 1.24 -26.56 -6.06
CA ASN A 255 2.39 -26.63 -6.97
C ASN A 255 2.09 -27.62 -8.09
N ASP A 256 1.78 -27.11 -9.29
CA ASP A 256 1.68 -27.86 -10.53
C ASP A 256 2.97 -27.77 -11.38
N GLY A 257 3.81 -26.78 -11.07
CA GLY A 257 5.12 -26.54 -11.70
C GLY A 257 6.28 -27.14 -10.91
N THR A 258 7.39 -26.40 -10.87
CA THR A 258 8.57 -26.75 -10.07
C THR A 258 8.74 -25.79 -8.90
N THR A 259 8.71 -26.33 -7.67
CA THR A 259 9.14 -25.64 -6.46
C THR A 259 10.51 -26.16 -6.03
N THR A 260 11.46 -25.26 -5.82
CA THR A 260 12.80 -25.58 -5.31
C THR A 260 13.04 -24.84 -4.00
N ASN A 261 13.17 -25.59 -2.91
CA ASN A 261 13.48 -25.08 -1.60
C ASN A 261 14.94 -25.30 -1.24
N ASN A 262 15.68 -24.20 -1.08
CA ASN A 262 17.01 -24.14 -0.46
C ASN A 262 17.02 -23.19 0.75
N GLY A 263 15.84 -22.73 1.20
CA GLY A 263 15.63 -21.86 2.35
C GLY A 263 14.67 -22.51 3.34
N THR A 264 13.77 -21.74 3.96
CA THR A 264 12.80 -22.27 4.92
C THR A 264 11.40 -22.27 4.35
N VAL A 265 10.67 -23.37 4.54
CA VAL A 265 9.23 -23.45 4.31
C VAL A 265 8.55 -23.85 5.61
N ASP A 266 7.63 -23.01 6.07
CA ASP A 266 6.74 -23.30 7.19
C ASP A 266 5.30 -23.42 6.69
N ASN A 267 4.77 -24.64 6.70
CA ASN A 267 3.40 -24.92 6.32
C ASN A 267 2.52 -25.11 7.55
N PHE A 268 1.52 -24.25 7.71
CA PHE A 268 0.51 -24.33 8.77
C PHE A 268 -0.88 -24.68 8.23
N LYS A 269 -1.01 -24.94 6.93
CA LYS A 269 -2.29 -25.32 6.31
C LYS A 269 -2.05 -26.30 5.14
N TYR A 270 -2.53 -26.01 3.93
CA TYR A 270 -2.50 -26.98 2.83
C TYR A 270 -1.35 -26.68 1.87
N ILE A 271 -0.50 -27.68 1.63
CA ILE A 271 0.34 -27.78 0.44
C ILE A 271 -0.16 -28.96 -0.40
N ILE A 272 -0.49 -28.70 -1.66
CA ILE A 272 -0.85 -29.71 -2.65
C ILE A 272 0.25 -29.69 -3.71
N ASN A 273 1.02 -30.77 -3.81
CA ASN A 273 2.05 -30.93 -4.83
C ASN A 273 1.57 -31.87 -5.93
N ASN A 274 1.25 -31.33 -7.10
CA ASN A 274 0.95 -32.10 -8.32
C ASN A 274 2.16 -32.14 -9.28
N GLY A 275 3.10 -31.20 -9.16
CA GLY A 275 4.30 -31.10 -9.96
C GLY A 275 5.54 -31.63 -9.24
N LEU A 276 6.65 -30.90 -9.34
CA LEU A 276 7.92 -31.23 -8.70
C LEU A 276 8.17 -30.32 -7.49
N LEU A 277 8.37 -30.91 -6.32
CA LEU A 277 8.81 -30.23 -5.11
C LEU A 277 10.16 -30.79 -4.70
N ASN A 278 11.20 -29.96 -4.80
CA ASN A 278 12.55 -30.29 -4.37
C ASN A 278 12.87 -29.56 -3.08
N ASN A 279 13.00 -30.29 -1.97
CA ASN A 279 13.67 -29.82 -0.77
C ASN A 279 15.14 -30.20 -0.86
N ASN A 280 16.00 -29.23 -1.14
CA ASN A 280 17.41 -29.43 -1.46
C ASN A 280 18.33 -29.15 -0.26
N ASN A 281 19.64 -29.38 -0.43
CA ASN A 281 20.65 -29.15 0.60
C ASN A 281 20.53 -27.75 1.24
N GLY A 282 20.38 -27.70 2.57
CA GLY A 282 20.16 -26.46 3.33
C GLY A 282 18.71 -25.97 3.36
N GLY A 283 17.81 -26.62 2.62
CA GLY A 283 16.38 -26.42 2.68
C GLY A 283 15.77 -27.08 3.92
N VAL A 284 14.88 -26.35 4.58
CA VAL A 284 14.05 -26.85 5.70
C VAL A 284 12.60 -26.78 5.26
N LEU A 285 11.87 -27.89 5.36
CA LEU A 285 10.42 -27.93 5.24
C LEU A 285 9.83 -28.41 6.56
N THR A 286 9.15 -27.50 7.26
CA THR A 286 8.33 -27.84 8.42
C THR A 286 6.87 -27.80 8.02
N THR A 287 6.16 -28.90 8.20
CA THR A 287 4.71 -28.94 8.03
C THR A 287 4.05 -29.18 9.38
N SER A 288 2.99 -28.40 9.64
CA SER A 288 2.18 -28.43 10.85
C SER A 288 0.68 -28.66 10.61
N PHE A 289 0.28 -28.94 9.36
CA PHE A 289 -1.11 -29.30 9.05
C PHE A 289 -1.28 -30.38 7.97
N SER A 290 -1.17 -30.07 6.68
CA SER A 290 -1.39 -31.08 5.63
C SER A 290 -0.51 -30.85 4.40
N VAL A 291 0.09 -31.95 3.93
CA VAL A 291 0.78 -32.03 2.65
C VAL A 291 0.19 -33.18 1.86
N VAL A 292 -0.32 -32.89 0.66
CA VAL A 292 -0.80 -33.89 -0.30
C VAL A 292 0.18 -33.92 -1.47
N ASN A 293 0.90 -35.02 -1.64
CA ASN A 293 1.81 -35.22 -2.76
C ASN A 293 1.17 -36.15 -3.81
N ASN A 294 0.71 -35.57 -4.91
CA ASN A 294 0.28 -36.27 -6.12
C ASN A 294 1.38 -36.36 -7.18
N GLY A 295 2.39 -35.47 -7.11
CA GLY A 295 3.49 -35.37 -8.05
C GLY A 295 4.77 -36.06 -7.58
N THR A 296 5.91 -35.37 -7.71
CA THR A 296 7.20 -35.82 -7.18
C THR A 296 7.64 -34.90 -6.06
N PHE A 297 7.92 -35.48 -4.89
CA PHE A 297 8.58 -34.82 -3.78
C PHE A 297 9.98 -35.44 -3.63
N ASN A 298 11.02 -34.61 -3.70
CA ASN A 298 12.39 -34.99 -3.39
C ASN A 298 12.88 -34.28 -2.12
N ASN A 299 13.27 -35.03 -1.10
CA ASN A 299 14.01 -34.55 0.07
C ASN A 299 15.48 -34.99 -0.04
N ASN A 300 16.34 -34.10 -0.53
CA ASN A 300 17.70 -34.40 -0.99
C ASN A 300 18.79 -34.04 0.03
N ASN A 301 19.92 -34.77 0.02
CA ASN A 301 21.21 -34.52 0.69
C ASN A 301 21.25 -33.33 1.68
N ASN A 302 21.04 -33.61 2.98
CA ASN A 302 21.01 -32.65 4.10
C ASN A 302 19.85 -31.63 4.10
N ALA A 303 18.79 -31.85 3.33
CA ALA A 303 17.53 -31.14 3.54
C ALA A 303 16.81 -31.70 4.79
N GLU A 304 16.17 -30.82 5.55
CA GLU A 304 15.39 -31.19 6.73
C GLU A 304 13.91 -31.24 6.38
N LEU A 305 13.26 -32.36 6.71
CA LEU A 305 11.82 -32.53 6.62
C LEU A 305 11.26 -32.80 8.02
N ASN A 306 10.54 -31.83 8.55
CA ASN A 306 9.89 -31.86 9.86
C ASN A 306 8.38 -31.98 9.68
N ILE A 307 7.81 -33.08 10.19
CA ILE A 307 6.39 -33.40 10.08
C ILE A 307 5.80 -33.35 11.48
N ASN A 308 5.10 -32.26 11.81
CA ASN A 308 4.56 -31.99 13.14
C ASN A 308 3.03 -32.00 13.11
N PHE A 309 2.36 -32.99 13.71
CA PHE A 309 0.88 -33.00 13.79
C PHE A 309 0.17 -32.96 12.42
N THR A 310 0.75 -33.56 11.37
CA THR A 310 0.23 -33.43 10.00
C THR A 310 -0.18 -34.72 9.34
N ASP A 311 -1.17 -34.62 8.46
CA ASP A 311 -1.42 -35.60 7.42
C ASP A 311 -0.43 -35.35 6.27
N PHE A 312 0.46 -36.32 6.03
CA PHE A 312 1.35 -36.35 4.86
C PHE A 312 0.87 -37.47 3.94
N ASP A 313 -0.01 -37.11 3.00
CA ASP A 313 -0.63 -38.06 2.07
C ASP A 313 0.19 -38.12 0.78
N ASN A 314 0.82 -39.26 0.53
CA ASN A 314 1.60 -39.48 -0.68
C ASN A 314 0.88 -40.42 -1.66
N TYR A 315 0.39 -39.85 -2.76
CA TYR A 315 -0.16 -40.58 -3.91
C TYR A 315 0.80 -40.61 -5.11
N GLY A 316 1.86 -39.80 -5.07
CA GLY A 316 2.90 -39.71 -6.09
C GLY A 316 4.23 -40.37 -5.70
N THR A 317 5.33 -39.82 -6.23
CA THR A 317 6.69 -40.27 -5.90
C THR A 317 7.24 -39.47 -4.73
N PHE A 318 7.78 -40.17 -3.72
CA PHE A 318 8.49 -39.57 -2.59
C PHE A 318 9.90 -40.16 -2.52
N ASN A 319 10.90 -39.33 -2.80
CA ASN A 319 12.32 -39.69 -2.68
C ASN A 319 12.89 -38.99 -1.46
N ASN A 320 13.38 -39.76 -0.49
CA ASN A 320 14.02 -39.21 0.69
C ASN A 320 15.39 -39.84 0.88
N ASN A 321 16.43 -39.03 0.72
CA ASN A 321 17.83 -39.46 0.84
C ASN A 321 18.45 -39.02 2.18
N PHE A 322 17.64 -38.55 3.14
CA PHE A 322 18.13 -38.07 4.44
C PHE A 322 17.13 -38.27 5.61
N GLN A 323 17.34 -37.60 6.74
CA GLN A 323 16.55 -37.75 7.97
C GLN A 323 15.13 -37.19 7.81
N ILE A 324 14.16 -37.93 8.37
CA ILE A 324 12.79 -37.47 8.60
C ILE A 324 12.63 -37.34 10.11
N ASN A 325 12.33 -36.14 10.59
CA ASN A 325 11.96 -35.92 11.98
C ASN A 325 10.43 -35.91 12.07
N ASN A 326 9.88 -37.03 12.52
CA ASN A 326 8.47 -37.13 12.86
C ASN A 326 8.33 -36.94 14.37
N ALA A 327 7.91 -35.75 14.81
CA ALA A 327 7.65 -35.46 16.22
C ALA A 327 6.24 -35.95 16.63
N GLY A 328 5.85 -37.12 16.14
CA GLY A 328 4.52 -37.70 16.32
C GLY A 328 4.14 -37.84 17.80
N ASN A 329 2.83 -37.70 18.06
CA ASN A 329 2.19 -38.25 19.25
C ASN A 329 2.08 -39.77 19.15
#